data_AF-A0A529HWI1-F1
#
_entry.id   AF-A0A529HWI1-F1
#
_cell.length_a   1.000
_cell.length_b   1.000
_cell.length_c   1.000
_cell.angle_alpha   90.00
_cell.angle_beta   90.00
_cell.angle_gamma   90.00
#
_symmetry.space_group_name_H-M   'P 1'
#
loop_
_entity.id
_entity.type
_entity.pdbx_description
1 polymer ?
#
loop_
_entity_poly.entity_id
_entity_poly.type
_entity_poly.pdbx_seq_one_letter_code
_entity_poly.pdbx_strand_id
1 'polypeptide(L)'
;HKGKAAARVIISGRSGHSSRPDLGLNAIHGMSDVLSAAVSEAERLMHGPSDPTFEPAYSSLQAGVIAGGQSVNIIPDSCTLDLEARAIPGIEPAGLLTPVKARAEALAAQGYVVEWKPISAYPALSLPQDSALAGLLRELTGEAPLAAVSYGTEAGLYQGSGLDAIICGPGDIGRAHKPDEYILA
;
A
#
# COMPACT_ATOMS: atom_id res chain seq x y z
N HIS A 1 4.84 -13.21 5.94
CA HIS A 1 4.07 -11.95 6.03
C HIS A 1 4.01 -11.27 4.66
N LYS A 2 3.00 -10.47 4.35
CA LYS A 2 2.91 -9.79 3.04
C LYS A 2 3.96 -8.68 2.91
N GLY A 3 4.45 -8.43 1.70
CA GLY A 3 5.25 -7.24 1.38
C GLY A 3 4.37 -6.00 1.31
N LYS A 4 4.99 -4.81 1.28
CA LYS A 4 4.27 -3.53 1.19
C LYS A 4 4.99 -2.57 0.26
N ALA A 5 4.21 -1.76 -0.45
CA ALA A 5 4.66 -0.49 -1.00
C ALA A 5 3.63 0.58 -0.67
N ALA A 6 4.09 1.80 -0.42
CA ALA A 6 3.24 2.97 -0.29
C ALA A 6 3.79 4.11 -1.13
N ALA A 7 2.91 4.89 -1.73
CA ALA A 7 3.28 6.05 -2.53
C ALA A 7 2.23 7.15 -2.43
N ARG A 8 2.68 8.39 -2.62
CA ARG A 8 1.83 9.57 -2.77
C ARG A 8 1.87 10.03 -4.22
N VAL A 9 0.70 10.23 -4.80
CA VAL A 9 0.55 10.97 -6.05
C VAL A 9 0.04 12.38 -5.73
N ILE A 10 0.64 13.38 -6.38
CA ILE A 10 0.23 14.78 -6.29
C ILE A 10 -0.11 15.23 -7.71
N ILE A 11 -1.34 15.71 -7.87
CA ILE A 11 -1.81 16.33 -9.11
C ILE A 11 -1.93 17.81 -8.86
N SER A 12 -1.18 18.61 -9.62
CA SER A 12 -1.30 20.05 -9.62
C SER A 12 -1.93 20.53 -10.93
N GLY A 13 -3.00 21.31 -10.79
CA GLY A 13 -3.74 21.94 -11.87
C GLY A 13 -3.55 23.45 -11.86
N ARG A 14 -4.64 24.19 -12.09
CA ARG A 14 -4.64 25.65 -12.15
C ARG A 14 -5.90 26.22 -11.49
N SER A 15 -5.71 27.09 -10.52
CA SER A 15 -6.81 27.72 -9.79
C SER A 15 -7.57 28.72 -10.66
N GLY A 16 -8.75 29.12 -10.18
CA GLY A 16 -9.63 30.08 -10.83
C GLY A 16 -10.96 30.20 -10.09
N HIS A 17 -11.79 31.16 -10.49
CA HIS A 17 -13.14 31.28 -9.95
C HIS A 17 -14.01 30.15 -10.50
N SER A 18 -14.80 29.48 -9.65
CA SER A 18 -15.59 28.30 -10.08
C SER A 18 -16.64 28.59 -11.15
N SER A 19 -17.04 29.86 -11.34
CA SER A 19 -17.93 30.27 -12.43
C SER A 19 -17.27 30.32 -13.81
N ARG A 20 -15.94 30.21 -13.88
CA ARG A 20 -15.15 30.16 -15.13
C ARG A 20 -14.25 28.92 -15.15
N PRO A 21 -14.86 27.71 -15.14
CA PRO A 21 -14.11 26.46 -15.13
C PRO A 21 -13.21 26.30 -16.37
N ASP A 22 -13.57 26.96 -17.47
CA ASP A 22 -12.80 27.01 -18.72
C ASP A 22 -11.40 27.65 -18.57
N LEU A 23 -11.20 28.49 -17.55
CA LEU A 23 -9.91 29.15 -17.30
C LEU A 23 -9.01 28.38 -16.34
N GLY A 24 -9.58 27.47 -15.54
CA GLY A 24 -8.84 26.65 -14.58
C GLY A 24 -8.46 25.27 -15.13
N LEU A 25 -7.84 24.48 -14.26
CA LEU A 25 -7.61 23.06 -14.47
C LEU A 25 -7.79 22.38 -13.11
N ASN A 26 -8.91 21.70 -12.91
CA ASN A 26 -9.33 21.22 -11.60
C ASN A 26 -8.55 19.96 -11.19
N ALA A 27 -7.67 20.07 -10.20
CA ALA A 27 -6.83 18.97 -9.74
C ALA A 27 -7.61 17.78 -9.14
N ILE A 28 -8.77 18.03 -8.53
CA ILE A 28 -9.64 16.93 -8.04
C ILE A 28 -10.24 16.17 -9.23
N HIS A 29 -10.63 16.87 -10.29
CA HIS A 29 -11.12 16.22 -11.51
C HIS A 29 -9.98 15.45 -12.22
N GLY A 30 -8.75 15.97 -12.22
CA GLY A 30 -7.60 15.19 -12.67
C GLY A 30 -7.40 13.91 -11.84
N MET A 31 -7.52 14.01 -10.52
CA MET A 31 -7.34 12.88 -9.59
C MET A 31 -8.41 11.79 -9.75
N SER A 32 -9.62 12.10 -10.25
CA SER A 32 -10.69 11.09 -10.38
C SER A 32 -10.29 9.91 -11.25
N ASP A 33 -9.51 10.16 -12.29
CA ASP A 33 -9.00 9.13 -13.20
C ASP A 33 -7.98 8.21 -12.51
N VAL A 34 -7.13 8.78 -11.65
CA VAL A 34 -6.12 8.04 -10.89
C VAL A 34 -6.77 7.21 -9.81
N LEU A 35 -7.74 7.78 -9.10
CA LEU A 35 -8.52 7.07 -8.09
C LEU A 35 -9.30 5.91 -8.71
N SER A 36 -9.94 6.14 -9.87
CA SER A 36 -10.63 5.07 -10.61
C SER A 36 -9.68 3.94 -10.99
N ALA A 37 -8.47 4.25 -11.47
CA ALA A 37 -7.47 3.24 -11.78
C ALA A 37 -7.03 2.45 -10.54
N ALA A 38 -6.91 3.10 -9.38
CA ALA A 38 -6.60 2.41 -8.12
C ALA A 38 -7.72 1.44 -7.71
N VAL A 39 -8.99 1.84 -7.84
CA VAL A 39 -10.14 0.96 -7.55
C VAL A 39 -10.16 -0.24 -8.51
N SER A 40 -10.04 0.00 -9.82
CA SER A 40 -10.03 -1.08 -10.81
C SER A 40 -8.84 -2.03 -10.62
N GLU A 41 -7.67 -1.52 -10.25
CA GLU A 41 -6.50 -2.36 -9.97
C GLU A 41 -6.72 -3.21 -8.72
N ALA A 42 -7.32 -2.65 -7.65
CA ALA A 42 -7.68 -3.43 -6.47
C ALA A 42 -8.63 -4.59 -6.80
N GLU A 43 -9.65 -4.35 -7.62
CA GLU A 43 -10.59 -5.39 -8.09
C GLU A 43 -9.88 -6.45 -8.96
N ARG A 44 -8.98 -6.03 -9.84
CA ARG A 44 -8.19 -6.94 -10.69
C ARG A 44 -7.33 -7.86 -9.83
N LEU A 45 -6.70 -7.33 -8.78
CA LEU A 45 -5.82 -8.09 -7.89
C LEU A 45 -6.54 -9.17 -7.09
N MET A 46 -7.85 -9.02 -6.80
CA MET A 46 -8.67 -10.07 -6.19
C MET A 46 -8.69 -11.37 -7.00
N HIS A 47 -8.50 -11.27 -8.31
CA HIS A 47 -8.52 -12.38 -9.27
C HIS A 47 -7.10 -12.77 -9.74
N GLY A 48 -6.07 -12.20 -9.12
CA GLY A 48 -4.67 -12.48 -9.44
C GLY A 48 -4.15 -13.75 -8.76
N PRO A 49 -2.81 -13.91 -8.72
CA PRO A 49 -2.17 -14.95 -7.93
C PRO A 49 -2.67 -14.95 -6.48
N SER A 50 -2.88 -16.15 -5.93
CA SER A 50 -3.46 -16.37 -4.62
C SER A 50 -2.58 -17.32 -3.82
N ASP A 51 -2.44 -17.03 -2.53
CA ASP A 51 -1.76 -17.85 -1.53
C ASP A 51 -2.69 -17.99 -0.31
N PRO A 52 -3.26 -19.19 -0.06
CA PRO A 52 -4.27 -19.42 0.96
C PRO A 52 -3.73 -19.31 2.39
N THR A 53 -2.41 -19.16 2.57
CA THR A 53 -1.83 -18.92 3.91
C THR A 53 -2.13 -17.50 4.42
N PHE A 54 -2.54 -16.58 3.53
CA PHE A 54 -2.87 -15.20 3.88
C PHE A 54 -4.38 -14.93 3.86
N GLU A 55 -4.77 -13.92 4.63
CA GLU A 55 -6.14 -13.41 4.68
C GLU A 55 -6.16 -11.88 4.44
N PRO A 56 -6.69 -11.37 3.30
CA PRO A 56 -7.15 -12.14 2.13
C PRO A 56 -5.99 -12.87 1.44
N ALA A 57 -6.29 -13.90 0.64
CA ALA A 57 -5.28 -14.75 -0.01
C ALA A 57 -4.53 -14.09 -1.19
N TYR A 58 -4.93 -12.89 -1.60
CA TYR A 58 -4.37 -12.19 -2.77
C TYR A 58 -3.61 -10.92 -2.38
N SER A 59 -2.80 -10.38 -3.29
CA SER A 59 -2.20 -9.06 -3.14
C SER A 59 -3.28 -7.97 -3.18
N SER A 60 -3.18 -6.93 -2.36
CA SER A 60 -4.21 -5.88 -2.28
C SER A 60 -3.65 -4.51 -2.61
N LEU A 61 -4.50 -3.59 -3.05
CA LEU A 61 -4.20 -2.18 -3.24
C LEU A 61 -5.32 -1.35 -2.59
N GLN A 62 -4.97 -0.26 -1.93
CA GLN A 62 -5.91 0.67 -1.32
C GLN A 62 -5.52 2.12 -1.58
N ALA A 63 -6.52 2.94 -1.87
CA ALA A 63 -6.47 4.39 -1.74
C ALA A 63 -6.82 4.76 -0.29
N GLY A 64 -5.81 5.15 0.49
CA GLY A 64 -5.94 5.33 1.94
C GLY A 64 -6.32 6.75 2.35
N VAL A 65 -5.75 7.77 1.70
CA VAL A 65 -5.99 9.18 2.04
C VAL A 65 -6.07 9.99 0.75
N ILE A 66 -7.13 10.78 0.60
CA ILE A 66 -7.28 11.75 -0.50
C ILE A 66 -7.60 13.12 0.08
N ALA A 67 -6.97 14.17 -0.45
CA ALA A 67 -7.20 15.54 -0.03
C ALA A 67 -7.04 16.49 -1.21
N GLY A 68 -7.88 17.52 -1.30
CA GLY A 68 -7.80 18.54 -2.34
C GLY A 68 -8.91 19.58 -2.20
N GLY A 69 -8.67 20.76 -2.76
CA GLY A 69 -9.60 21.89 -2.67
C GLY A 69 -9.59 22.60 -1.33
N GLN A 70 -10.20 23.80 -1.32
CA GLN A 70 -10.28 24.66 -0.14
C GLN A 70 -11.68 25.25 0.06
N SER A 71 -12.32 25.65 -1.04
CA SER A 71 -13.68 26.22 -1.03
C SER A 71 -14.39 25.93 -2.35
N VAL A 72 -15.72 25.80 -2.33
CA VAL A 72 -16.55 25.43 -3.50
C VAL A 72 -16.53 26.49 -4.61
N ASN A 73 -16.17 27.74 -4.30
CA ASN A 73 -16.08 28.83 -5.27
C ASN A 73 -14.68 29.00 -5.90
N ILE A 74 -13.72 28.15 -5.54
CA ILE A 74 -12.34 28.16 -6.04
C ILE A 74 -12.08 26.83 -6.75
N ILE A 75 -11.58 26.88 -7.98
CA ILE A 75 -11.13 25.68 -8.70
C ILE A 75 -9.90 25.12 -7.95
N PRO A 76 -9.93 23.87 -7.48
CA PRO A 76 -8.79 23.24 -6.81
C PRO A 76 -7.60 23.15 -7.75
N ASP A 77 -6.46 23.66 -7.33
CA ASP A 77 -5.19 23.57 -8.05
C ASP A 77 -4.27 22.45 -7.55
N SER A 78 -4.62 21.78 -6.44
CA SER A 78 -3.88 20.64 -5.94
C SER A 78 -4.80 19.56 -5.38
N CYS A 79 -4.44 18.30 -5.63
CA CYS A 79 -5.03 17.13 -5.00
C CYS A 79 -3.95 16.07 -4.77
N THR A 80 -3.95 15.46 -3.58
CA THR A 80 -3.02 14.39 -3.18
C THR A 80 -3.78 13.11 -2.91
N LEU A 81 -3.20 11.98 -3.29
CA LEU A 81 -3.71 10.64 -2.98
C LEU A 81 -2.57 9.75 -2.48
N ASP A 82 -2.76 9.17 -1.30
CA ASP A 82 -1.87 8.17 -0.71
C ASP A 82 -2.40 6.78 -0.96
N LEU A 83 -1.53 5.93 -1.50
CA LEU A 83 -1.80 4.55 -1.88
C LEU A 83 -0.96 3.61 -1.02
N GLU A 84 -1.53 2.47 -0.65
CA GLU A 84 -0.82 1.32 -0.09
C GLU A 84 -1.14 0.08 -0.91
N ALA A 85 -0.12 -0.69 -1.26
CA ALA A 85 -0.26 -2.03 -1.81
C ALA A 85 0.40 -3.05 -0.88
N ARG A 86 -0.20 -4.24 -0.78
CA ARG A 86 0.36 -5.39 -0.08
C ARG A 86 0.52 -6.56 -1.02
N ALA A 87 1.72 -7.12 -1.07
CA ALA A 87 2.06 -8.21 -1.97
C ALA A 87 2.17 -9.54 -1.23
N ILE A 88 1.55 -10.59 -1.77
CA ILE A 88 1.91 -11.96 -1.37
C ILE A 88 3.35 -12.28 -1.84
N PRO A 89 4.03 -13.29 -1.26
CA PRO A 89 5.37 -13.69 -1.69
C PRO A 89 5.48 -13.94 -3.20
N GLY A 90 6.63 -13.60 -3.77
CA GLY A 90 6.88 -13.72 -5.22
C GLY A 90 6.38 -12.55 -6.07
N ILE A 91 5.62 -11.62 -5.48
CA ILE A 91 5.17 -10.39 -6.15
C ILE A 91 5.95 -9.19 -5.62
N GLU A 92 6.46 -8.36 -6.53
CA GLU A 92 7.16 -7.12 -6.17
C GLU A 92 6.14 -6.05 -5.73
N PRO A 93 6.21 -5.53 -4.49
CA PRO A 93 5.17 -4.65 -3.96
C PRO A 93 4.97 -3.34 -4.71
N ALA A 94 6.05 -2.67 -5.16
CA ALA A 94 5.92 -1.41 -5.89
C ALA A 94 5.30 -1.61 -7.28
N GLY A 95 5.49 -2.78 -7.87
CA GLY A 95 4.94 -3.20 -9.15
C GLY A 95 3.42 -3.17 -9.18
N LEU A 96 2.77 -3.47 -8.05
CA LEU A 96 1.32 -3.38 -7.88
C LEU A 96 0.77 -1.96 -8.08
N LEU A 97 1.59 -0.93 -7.85
CA LEU A 97 1.19 0.47 -8.03
C LEU A 97 1.42 0.98 -9.46
N THR A 98 2.08 0.21 -10.32
CA THR A 98 2.48 0.63 -11.67
C THR A 98 1.29 1.04 -12.55
N PRO A 99 0.15 0.32 -12.59
CA PRO A 99 -0.98 0.73 -13.41
C PRO A 99 -1.56 2.09 -12.99
N VAL A 100 -1.60 2.35 -11.68
CA VAL A 100 -2.08 3.62 -11.12
C VAL A 100 -1.11 4.75 -11.43
N LYS A 101 0.19 4.50 -11.26
CA LYS A 101 1.26 5.45 -11.62
C LYS A 101 1.19 5.85 -13.09
N ALA A 102 1.06 4.88 -13.99
CA ALA A 102 0.94 5.14 -15.42
C ALA A 102 -0.28 6.00 -15.76
N ARG A 103 -1.43 5.76 -15.09
CA ARG A 103 -2.62 6.60 -15.26
C ARG A 103 -2.40 8.02 -14.77
N ALA A 104 -1.72 8.21 -13.64
CA ALA A 104 -1.37 9.52 -13.14
C ALA A 104 -0.45 10.27 -14.10
N GLU A 105 0.63 9.65 -14.56
CA GLU A 105 1.60 10.27 -15.47
C GLU A 105 0.98 10.68 -16.81
N ALA A 106 -0.03 9.94 -17.29
CA ALA A 106 -0.76 10.29 -18.51
C ALA A 106 -1.52 11.63 -18.42
N LEU A 107 -1.83 12.12 -17.21
CA LEU A 107 -2.49 13.43 -17.02
C LEU A 107 -1.59 14.60 -17.44
N ALA A 108 -0.28 14.42 -17.53
CA ALA A 108 0.63 15.45 -18.01
C ALA A 108 0.27 15.91 -19.44
N ALA A 109 -0.25 15.01 -20.29
CA ALA A 109 -0.72 15.36 -21.63
C ALA A 109 -1.94 16.30 -21.64
N GLN A 110 -2.64 16.42 -20.50
CA GLN A 110 -3.79 17.30 -20.32
C GLN A 110 -3.40 18.62 -19.61
N GLY A 111 -2.11 18.85 -19.37
CA GLY A 111 -1.58 20.08 -18.77
C GLY A 111 -1.46 20.06 -17.24
N TYR A 112 -1.69 18.93 -16.59
CA TYR A 112 -1.42 18.77 -15.15
C TYR A 112 0.08 18.60 -14.89
N VAL A 113 0.56 19.04 -13.72
CA VAL A 113 1.85 18.62 -13.18
C VAL A 113 1.61 17.44 -12.25
N VAL A 114 2.34 16.35 -12.45
CA VAL A 114 2.17 15.09 -11.73
C VAL A 114 3.45 14.78 -10.98
N GLU A 115 3.36 14.54 -9.68
CA GLU A 115 4.47 14.02 -8.88
C GLU A 115 4.10 12.66 -8.29
N TRP A 116 4.98 11.68 -8.46
CA TRP A 116 4.87 10.37 -7.81
C TRP A 116 5.98 10.20 -6.80
N LYS A 117 5.63 10.05 -5.52
CA LYS A 117 6.58 9.98 -4.39
C LYS A 117 6.44 8.62 -3.69
N PRO A 118 7.39 7.69 -3.85
CA PRO A 118 7.47 6.52 -2.99
C PRO A 118 7.60 6.95 -1.52
N ILE A 119 6.83 6.35 -0.63
CA ILE A 119 6.85 6.63 0.81
C ILE A 119 7.64 5.54 1.55
N SER A 120 7.33 4.28 1.28
CA SER A 120 7.95 3.14 1.97
C SER A 120 7.78 1.87 1.13
N ALA A 121 8.75 0.96 1.19
CA ALA A 121 8.59 -0.38 0.63
C ALA A 121 9.40 -1.41 1.42
N TYR A 122 8.86 -2.62 1.54
CA TYR A 122 9.58 -3.80 2.04
C TYR A 122 9.03 -5.07 1.37
N PRO A 123 9.87 -6.09 1.11
CA PRO A 123 9.42 -7.33 0.51
C PRO A 123 8.62 -8.18 1.49
N ALA A 124 7.93 -9.20 0.96
CA ALA A 124 7.30 -10.22 1.79
C ALA A 124 8.35 -11.03 2.56
N LEU A 125 7.94 -11.61 3.69
CA LEU A 125 8.69 -12.66 4.36
C LEU A 125 8.02 -14.01 4.07
N SER A 126 8.78 -14.94 3.53
CA SER A 126 8.35 -16.32 3.24
C SER A 126 9.43 -17.29 3.73
N LEU A 127 9.50 -17.48 5.04
CA LEU A 127 10.40 -18.46 5.65
C LEU A 127 9.73 -19.85 5.59
N PRO A 128 10.41 -20.91 5.11
CA PRO A 128 9.87 -22.27 5.16
C PRO A 128 9.58 -22.72 6.60
N GLN A 129 8.46 -23.42 6.80
CA GLN A 129 8.05 -23.91 8.13
C GLN A 129 9.02 -24.95 8.72
N ASP A 130 9.78 -25.64 7.88
CA ASP A 130 10.80 -26.62 8.23
C ASP A 130 12.21 -26.03 8.31
N SER A 131 12.35 -24.70 8.23
CA SER A 131 13.64 -24.02 8.40
C SER A 131 14.24 -24.25 9.80
N ALA A 132 15.57 -24.18 9.90
CA ALA A 132 16.27 -24.31 11.18
C ALA A 132 15.80 -23.25 12.20
N LEU A 133 15.53 -22.02 11.74
CA LEU A 133 15.03 -20.94 12.59
C LEU A 133 13.61 -21.20 13.11
N ALA A 134 12.72 -21.77 12.27
CA ALA A 134 11.39 -22.20 12.70
C ALA A 134 11.45 -23.34 13.74
N GLY A 135 12.37 -24.30 13.53
CA GLY A 135 12.64 -25.37 14.49
C GLY A 135 13.12 -24.83 15.85
N LEU A 136 14.09 -23.92 15.84
CA LEU A 136 14.62 -23.28 17.05
C LEU A 136 13.54 -22.50 17.79
N LEU A 137 12.67 -21.75 17.09
CA LEU A 137 11.57 -21.04 17.73
C LEU A 137 10.67 -22.00 18.51
N ARG A 138 10.28 -23.12 17.88
CA ARG A 138 9.45 -24.15 18.52
C ARG A 138 10.12 -24.79 19.73
N GLU A 139 11.42 -25.05 19.66
CA GLU A 139 12.19 -25.59 20.80
C GLU A 139 12.23 -24.62 21.99
N LEU A 140 12.35 -23.32 21.73
CA LEU A 140 12.46 -22.30 22.77
C LEU A 140 11.12 -21.90 23.39
N THR A 141 10.04 -21.88 22.59
CA THR A 141 8.73 -21.37 23.04
C THR A 141 7.71 -22.48 23.31
N GLY A 142 7.91 -23.68 22.76
CA GLY A 142 6.90 -24.76 22.75
C GLY A 142 5.78 -24.55 21.73
N GLU A 143 5.78 -23.43 20.99
CA GLU A 143 4.72 -23.07 20.06
C GLU A 143 5.13 -23.35 18.61
N ALA A 144 4.19 -23.86 17.81
CA ALA A 144 4.41 -23.99 16.38
C ALA A 144 4.33 -22.60 15.71
N PRO A 145 5.27 -22.23 14.82
CA PRO A 145 5.16 -21.00 14.06
C PRO A 145 3.89 -20.96 13.22
N LEU A 146 3.24 -19.79 13.18
CA LEU A 146 2.14 -19.55 12.26
C LEU A 146 2.61 -19.65 10.81
N ALA A 147 1.73 -20.12 9.92
CA ALA A 147 2.05 -20.21 8.49
C ALA A 147 2.32 -18.82 7.89
N ALA A 148 1.47 -17.84 8.21
CA ALA A 148 1.65 -16.47 7.78
C ALA A 148 0.81 -15.51 8.63
N VAL A 149 1.11 -14.22 8.43
CA VAL A 149 0.32 -13.09 8.91
C VAL A 149 0.18 -12.09 7.76
N SER A 150 -0.99 -11.47 7.61
CA SER A 150 -1.25 -10.53 6.49
C SER A 150 -0.73 -9.11 6.73
N TYR A 151 -0.30 -8.80 7.95
CA TYR A 151 0.48 -7.61 8.22
C TYR A 151 1.90 -7.72 7.65
N GLY A 152 2.70 -6.68 7.79
CA GLY A 152 4.09 -6.71 7.37
C GLY A 152 5.00 -6.07 8.41
N THR A 153 6.28 -6.41 8.32
CA THR A 153 7.37 -5.92 9.18
C THR A 153 8.63 -5.76 8.33
N GLU A 154 9.72 -5.31 8.92
CA GLU A 154 11.02 -5.22 8.26
C GLU A 154 11.69 -6.59 8.06
N ALA A 155 11.16 -7.69 8.62
CA ALA A 155 11.75 -9.03 8.54
C ALA A 155 12.02 -9.49 7.10
N GLY A 156 11.16 -9.09 6.15
CA GLY A 156 11.38 -9.36 4.72
C GLY A 156 12.70 -8.76 4.18
N LEU A 157 13.17 -7.63 4.73
CA LEU A 157 14.44 -7.02 4.31
C LEU A 157 15.64 -7.90 4.68
N TYR A 158 15.62 -8.49 5.88
CA TYR A 158 16.65 -9.43 6.32
C TYR A 158 16.66 -10.67 5.43
N GLN A 159 15.49 -11.25 5.14
CA GLN A 159 15.39 -12.37 4.21
C GLN A 159 15.89 -12.01 2.81
N GLY A 160 15.56 -10.82 2.30
CA GLY A 160 16.08 -10.32 1.03
C GLY A 160 17.60 -10.13 1.02
N SER A 161 18.23 -9.96 2.19
CA SER A 161 19.69 -9.89 2.34
C SER A 161 20.39 -11.25 2.50
N GLY A 162 19.62 -12.34 2.47
CA GLY A 162 20.14 -13.71 2.65
C GLY A 162 20.18 -14.19 4.10
N LEU A 163 19.51 -13.50 5.01
CA LEU A 163 19.40 -13.89 6.43
C LEU A 163 18.00 -14.42 6.72
N ASP A 164 17.90 -15.64 7.24
CA ASP A 164 16.62 -16.15 7.75
C ASP A 164 16.10 -15.23 8.86
N ALA A 165 14.80 -14.91 8.80
CA ALA A 165 14.14 -14.04 9.75
C ALA A 165 12.77 -14.59 10.11
N ILE A 166 12.37 -14.38 11.37
CA ILE A 166 11.06 -14.77 11.89
C ILE A 166 10.52 -13.66 12.78
N ILE A 167 9.22 -13.41 12.72
CA ILE A 167 8.56 -12.46 13.61
C ILE A 167 8.19 -13.22 14.89
N CYS A 168 8.69 -12.75 16.03
CA CYS A 168 8.33 -13.27 17.34
C CYS A 168 8.27 -12.11 18.33
N GLY A 169 7.14 -11.95 19.01
CA GLY A 169 6.94 -10.90 20.00
C GLY A 169 5.61 -11.07 20.75
N PRO A 170 5.48 -10.44 21.93
CA PRO A 170 4.25 -10.49 22.71
C PRO A 170 3.16 -9.60 22.12
N GLY A 171 1.91 -9.83 22.54
CA GLY A 171 0.76 -9.02 22.16
C GLY A 171 -0.13 -9.66 21.10
N ASP A 172 -1.10 -8.89 20.61
CA ASP A 172 -2.10 -9.33 19.65
C ASP A 172 -2.29 -8.25 18.58
N ILE A 173 -2.08 -8.62 17.31
CA ILE A 173 -2.23 -7.70 16.18
C ILE A 173 -3.66 -7.14 16.06
N GLY A 174 -4.66 -7.87 16.56
CA GLY A 174 -6.04 -7.41 16.60
C GLY A 174 -6.24 -6.14 17.44
N ARG A 175 -5.26 -5.75 18.26
CA ARG A 175 -5.27 -4.54 19.10
C ARG A 175 -4.42 -3.40 18.53
N ALA A 176 -3.52 -3.69 17.60
CA ALA A 176 -2.64 -2.69 17.01
C ALA A 176 -3.43 -1.61 16.24
N HIS A 177 -2.96 -0.36 16.30
CA HIS A 177 -3.56 0.81 15.65
C HIS A 177 -5.01 1.11 16.07
N LYS A 178 -5.36 0.78 17.32
CA LYS A 178 -6.66 1.11 17.93
C LYS A 178 -6.43 1.95 19.19
N PRO A 179 -7.42 2.76 19.63
CA PRO A 179 -7.35 3.42 20.93
C PRO A 179 -7.08 2.43 22.06
N ASP A 180 -6.39 2.89 23.11
CA ASP A 180 -6.06 2.10 24.31
C ASP A 180 -5.27 0.81 24.03
N GLU A 181 -4.30 0.85 23.13
CA GLU A 181 -3.42 -0.28 22.81
C GLU A 181 -2.64 -0.78 24.06
N TYR A 182 -2.65 -2.10 24.29
CA TYR A 182 -1.99 -2.73 25.45
C TYR A 182 -1.50 -4.16 25.14
N ILE A 183 -0.55 -4.63 25.95
CA ILE A 183 -0.13 -6.03 26.04
C ILE A 183 -0.63 -6.65 27.36
N LEU A 184 -0.85 -7.96 27.38
CA LEU A 184 -1.13 -8.66 28.63
C LEU A 184 0.16 -8.78 29.45
N ALA A 185 0.02 -8.74 30.78
CA ALA A 185 1.11 -8.90 31.73
C ALA A 185 1.59 -10.35 31.81
#